data_AF-Q0CDL8-F1
#
_entry.id   AF-Q0CDL8-F1
#
_cell.length_a   1.000
_cell.length_b   1.000
_cell.length_c   1.000
_cell.angle_alpha   90.00
_cell.angle_beta   90.00
_cell.angle_gamma   90.00
#
_symmetry.space_group_name_H-M   'P 1'
#
loop_
_entity.id
_entity.type
_entity.pdbx_description
1 polymer ?
#
loop_
_entity_poly.entity_id
_entity_poly.type
_entity_poly.pdbx_seq_one_letter_code
_entity_poly.pdbx_strand_id
1 'polypeptide(L)'
;MLFAIASLLTTALAAQGALAASTTSTLGTQHCHSADQYGKYKDVKARVQQFGASMACYKKGGIISSGDSPISWYVTGANDKPGYNYGISWIDGCEGEPQNSSTPVDGATCEDLLIGNWKNCNNNGAGGWIDAGCVRYTFYPSV
;
A
#
# COMPACT_ATOMS: atom_id res chain seq x y z
N MET A 1 4.90 24.69 -69.96
CA MET A 1 4.69 23.51 -69.08
C MET A 1 6.05 23.22 -68.46
N LEU A 2 6.33 23.16 -67.17
CA LEU A 2 5.60 23.26 -65.90
C LEU A 2 6.63 23.79 -64.89
N PHE A 3 6.24 24.69 -63.99
CA PHE A 3 7.01 25.05 -62.78
C PHE A 3 6.88 23.93 -61.73
N ALA A 4 7.93 23.67 -60.93
CA ALA A 4 7.77 23.25 -59.54
C ALA A 4 9.07 23.45 -58.72
N ILE A 5 8.96 24.36 -57.75
CA ILE A 5 9.86 24.57 -56.61
C ILE A 5 9.24 23.82 -55.43
N ALA A 6 10.01 23.08 -54.65
CA ALA A 6 9.70 22.69 -53.25
C ALA A 6 10.82 21.77 -52.74
N SER A 7 11.19 21.68 -51.48
CA SER A 7 11.01 22.49 -50.26
C SER A 7 11.88 21.76 -49.23
N LEU A 8 12.74 22.45 -48.49
CA LEU A 8 13.49 21.89 -47.36
C LEU A 8 12.49 21.47 -46.27
N LEU A 9 12.46 20.18 -45.93
CA LEU A 9 11.72 19.66 -44.77
C LEU A 9 12.71 19.15 -43.72
N THR A 10 12.93 20.00 -42.73
CA THR A 10 13.58 19.70 -41.46
C THR A 10 12.73 18.69 -40.69
N THR A 11 13.20 17.46 -40.51
CA THR A 11 12.56 16.51 -39.59
C THR A 11 13.00 16.82 -38.16
N ALA A 12 12.24 17.69 -37.50
CA ALA A 12 12.20 17.71 -36.04
C ALA A 12 11.40 16.49 -35.58
N LEU A 13 12.08 15.44 -35.10
CA LEU A 13 11.40 14.32 -34.45
C LEU A 13 11.04 14.76 -33.03
N ALA A 14 9.74 14.92 -32.82
CA ALA A 14 9.13 15.31 -31.57
C ALA A 14 9.60 14.44 -30.40
N ALA A 15 10.01 15.09 -29.31
CA ALA A 15 10.05 14.45 -28.00
C ALA A 15 8.64 13.95 -27.68
N GLN A 16 8.42 12.64 -27.72
CA GLN A 16 7.21 12.07 -27.15
C GLN A 16 7.26 12.30 -25.64
N GLY A 17 6.45 13.26 -25.19
CA GLY A 17 6.06 13.33 -23.80
C GLY A 17 5.43 11.98 -23.44
N ALA A 18 6.16 11.22 -22.62
CA ALA A 18 5.53 10.23 -21.77
C ALA A 18 4.53 11.01 -20.90
N LEU A 19 3.27 11.00 -21.32
CA LEU A 19 2.15 11.29 -20.44
C LEU A 19 2.24 10.24 -19.33
N ALA A 20 2.84 10.65 -18.21
CA ALA A 20 2.80 9.91 -16.96
C ALA A 20 1.36 9.45 -16.75
N ALA A 21 1.16 8.13 -16.76
CA ALA A 21 -0.11 7.55 -16.40
C ALA A 21 -0.41 8.03 -14.99
N SER A 22 -1.40 8.93 -14.86
CA SER A 22 -1.94 9.30 -13.57
C SER A 22 -2.50 8.02 -12.97
N THR A 23 -1.77 7.42 -12.03
CA THR A 23 -2.26 6.32 -11.21
C THR A 23 -3.45 6.85 -10.45
N THR A 24 -4.64 6.59 -10.99
CA THR A 24 -5.88 6.84 -10.27
C THR A 24 -5.79 6.02 -9.00
N SER A 25 -5.77 6.72 -7.86
CA SER A 25 -5.67 6.09 -6.55
C SER A 25 -6.92 5.26 -6.33
N THR A 26 -6.82 3.96 -6.62
CA THR A 26 -7.93 3.00 -6.56
C THR A 26 -7.65 1.95 -5.51
N LEU A 27 -8.71 1.46 -4.88
CA LEU A 27 -8.61 0.39 -3.90
C LEU A 27 -8.56 -0.97 -4.61
N GLY A 28 -7.51 -1.75 -4.33
CA GLY A 28 -7.32 -3.09 -4.86
C GLY A 28 -8.19 -4.15 -4.16
N THR A 29 -7.93 -5.41 -4.50
CA THR A 29 -8.58 -6.55 -3.85
C THR A 29 -7.85 -6.90 -2.54
N GLN A 30 -8.59 -7.37 -1.54
CA GLN A 30 -8.00 -7.88 -0.31
C GLN A 30 -7.35 -9.25 -0.55
N HIS A 31 -6.12 -9.44 -0.09
CA HIS A 31 -5.38 -10.70 -0.15
C HIS A 31 -5.12 -11.23 1.25
N CYS A 32 -5.56 -12.46 1.52
CA CYS A 32 -5.38 -13.07 2.84
C CYS A 32 -4.15 -13.98 2.88
N HIS A 33 -3.44 -13.95 4.00
CA HIS A 33 -2.38 -14.92 4.29
C HIS A 33 -2.96 -16.33 4.51
N SER A 34 -2.12 -17.35 4.39
CA SER A 34 -2.53 -18.71 4.81
C SER A 34 -2.64 -18.77 6.33
N ALA A 35 -3.56 -19.58 6.84
CA ALA A 35 -3.91 -19.57 8.26
C ALA A 35 -2.75 -19.99 9.18
N ASP A 36 -1.85 -20.82 8.69
CA ASP A 36 -0.69 -21.38 9.39
C ASP A 36 0.64 -20.69 9.04
N GLN A 37 0.62 -19.65 8.18
CA GLN A 37 1.82 -18.98 7.66
C GLN A 37 2.77 -18.48 8.75
N TYR A 38 2.22 -18.02 9.89
CA TYR A 38 2.97 -17.37 10.96
C TYR A 38 3.07 -18.24 12.24
N GLY A 39 2.86 -19.54 12.10
CA GLY A 39 2.94 -20.49 13.21
C GLY A 39 1.77 -20.37 14.20
N LYS A 40 1.99 -20.81 15.45
CA LYS A 40 0.94 -20.85 16.48
C LYS A 40 1.02 -19.63 17.39
N TYR A 41 0.10 -18.71 17.21
CA TYR A 41 -0.09 -17.53 18.04
C TYR A 41 -1.41 -17.62 18.82
N LYS A 42 -1.57 -16.83 19.90
CA LYS A 42 -2.88 -16.65 20.53
C LYS A 42 -3.76 -15.77 19.65
N ASP A 43 -5.05 -15.68 19.97
CA ASP A 43 -5.97 -14.84 19.21
C ASP A 43 -5.51 -13.37 19.14
N VAL A 44 -5.64 -12.81 17.94
CA VAL A 44 -5.57 -11.38 17.69
C VAL A 44 -6.76 -10.69 18.37
N LYS A 45 -6.48 -9.75 19.27
CA LYS A 45 -7.50 -9.03 20.06
C LYS A 45 -7.84 -7.71 19.37
N ALA A 46 -9.14 -7.48 19.16
CA ALA A 46 -9.67 -6.28 18.48
C ALA A 46 -9.11 -4.96 19.04
N ARG A 47 -9.03 -4.83 20.36
CA ARG A 47 -8.50 -3.63 21.04
C ARG A 47 -7.04 -3.33 20.64
N VAL A 48 -6.20 -4.35 20.61
CA VAL A 48 -4.78 -4.20 20.26
C VAL A 48 -4.63 -3.94 18.76
N GLN A 49 -5.50 -4.54 17.96
CA GLN A 49 -5.60 -4.27 16.53
C GLN A 49 -5.90 -2.80 16.23
N GLN A 50 -6.96 -2.26 16.82
CA GLN A 50 -7.34 -0.85 16.69
C GLN A 50 -6.21 0.09 17.14
N PHE A 51 -5.62 -0.16 18.31
CA PHE A 51 -4.52 0.65 18.81
C PHE A 51 -3.28 0.59 17.91
N GLY A 52 -2.89 -0.62 17.47
CA GLY A 52 -1.70 -0.81 16.66
C GLY A 52 -1.84 -0.22 15.26
N ALA A 53 -2.98 -0.42 14.59
CA ALA A 53 -3.28 0.23 13.31
C ALA A 53 -3.23 1.75 13.44
N SER A 54 -3.87 2.30 14.48
CA SER A 54 -3.88 3.75 14.71
C SER A 54 -2.49 4.35 14.91
N MET A 55 -1.64 3.65 15.66
CA MET A 55 -0.25 4.07 15.85
C MET A 55 0.59 3.96 14.57
N ALA A 56 0.37 2.93 13.75
CA ALA A 56 1.03 2.81 12.44
C ALA A 56 0.63 3.96 11.52
N CYS A 57 -0.65 4.32 11.49
CA CYS A 57 -1.19 5.34 10.59
C CYS A 57 -0.88 6.77 11.05
N TYR A 58 -1.17 7.14 12.29
CA TYR A 58 -1.06 8.54 12.72
C TYR A 58 0.31 8.94 13.24
N LYS A 59 1.04 8.03 13.90
CA LYS A 59 2.37 8.37 14.46
C LYS A 59 3.50 8.16 13.46
N LYS A 60 3.30 7.29 12.48
CA LYS A 60 4.33 6.90 11.51
C LYS A 60 3.95 7.16 10.05
N GLY A 61 2.67 7.39 9.75
CA GLY A 61 2.21 7.75 8.41
C GLY A 61 2.73 9.09 7.94
N GLY A 62 2.52 9.34 6.66
CA GLY A 62 3.02 10.50 5.93
C GLY A 62 2.96 10.28 4.42
N ILE A 63 3.65 11.13 3.67
CA ILE A 63 3.83 10.92 2.23
C ILE A 63 4.85 9.80 2.01
N ILE A 64 4.50 8.84 1.16
CA ILE A 64 5.37 7.73 0.75
C ILE A 64 5.44 7.66 -0.78
N SER A 65 6.60 7.27 -1.30
CA SER A 65 6.92 7.24 -2.71
C SER A 65 7.88 6.10 -3.05
N SER A 66 8.16 5.92 -4.34
CA SER A 66 9.12 4.92 -4.82
C SER A 66 10.51 5.14 -4.20
N GLY A 67 11.06 4.09 -3.58
CA GLY A 67 12.38 4.09 -2.94
C GLY A 67 12.37 4.44 -1.46
N ASP A 68 11.23 4.89 -0.91
CA ASP A 68 11.11 5.10 0.53
C ASP A 68 11.16 3.77 1.30
N SER A 69 11.74 3.81 2.50
CA SER A 69 11.72 2.65 3.39
C SER A 69 10.30 2.36 3.88
N PRO A 70 9.89 1.08 4.02
CA PRO A 70 8.59 0.72 4.56
C PRO A 70 8.36 1.30 5.96
N ILE A 71 7.17 1.84 6.19
CA ILE A 71 6.70 2.17 7.53
C ILE A 71 6.32 0.86 8.21
N SER A 72 7.06 0.52 9.26
CA SER A 72 6.80 -0.67 10.08
C SER A 72 6.43 -0.28 11.49
N TRP A 73 5.39 -0.88 12.02
CA TRP A 73 4.98 -0.72 13.40
C TRP A 73 4.73 -2.08 14.04
N TYR A 74 5.21 -2.24 15.27
CA TYR A 74 5.13 -3.47 16.02
C TYR A 74 4.57 -3.19 17.42
N VAL A 75 3.57 -3.97 17.83
CA VAL A 75 3.00 -3.91 19.18
C VAL A 75 2.98 -5.31 19.78
N THR A 76 3.40 -5.42 21.03
CA THR A 76 3.12 -6.60 21.86
C THR A 76 2.06 -6.24 22.88
N GLY A 77 1.12 -7.16 23.13
CA GLY A 77 0.31 -7.07 24.34
C GLY A 77 1.24 -7.22 25.54
N ALA A 78 1.06 -6.38 26.56
CA ALA A 78 1.98 -6.29 27.72
C ALA A 78 2.30 -7.62 28.41
N ASN A 79 1.50 -8.69 28.19
CA ASN A 79 1.76 -10.05 28.67
C ASN A 79 1.25 -11.16 27.72
N ASP A 80 0.83 -10.82 26.49
CA ASP A 80 0.13 -11.75 25.59
C ASP A 80 0.72 -11.69 24.19
N LYS A 81 1.31 -12.81 23.75
CA LYS A 81 1.46 -13.16 22.33
C LYS A 81 0.07 -13.20 21.70
N PRO A 82 -0.15 -12.79 20.44
CA PRO A 82 0.87 -12.51 19.42
C PRO A 82 1.51 -11.13 19.51
N GLY A 83 2.65 -10.98 18.85
CA GLY A 83 3.11 -9.69 18.35
C GLY A 83 2.31 -9.28 17.12
N TYR A 84 1.99 -7.99 16.99
CA TYR A 84 1.16 -7.43 15.93
C TYR A 84 2.05 -6.62 15.00
N ASN A 85 2.19 -7.05 13.74
CA ASN A 85 3.02 -6.38 12.75
C ASN A 85 2.14 -5.64 11.75
N TYR A 86 2.42 -4.35 11.58
CA TYR A 86 1.77 -3.49 10.61
C TYR A 86 2.82 -2.98 9.64
N GLY A 87 2.54 -3.08 8.35
CA GLY A 87 3.40 -2.61 7.28
C GLY A 87 2.65 -1.68 6.35
N ILE A 88 3.28 -0.57 5.98
CA ILE A 88 2.84 0.32 4.91
C ILE A 88 4.05 0.57 4.01
N SER A 89 3.96 0.17 2.75
CA SER A 89 5.09 0.20 1.83
C SER A 89 4.66 0.64 0.45
N TRP A 90 5.56 1.34 -0.26
CA TRP A 90 5.44 1.48 -1.70
C TRP A 90 5.60 0.11 -2.36
N ILE A 91 4.78 -0.20 -3.36
CA ILE A 91 4.85 -1.45 -4.10
C ILE A 91 6.03 -1.39 -5.08
N ASP A 92 6.92 -2.37 -5.01
CA ASP A 92 8.09 -2.44 -5.89
C ASP A 92 7.67 -2.43 -7.37
N GLY A 93 8.28 -1.53 -8.14
CA GLY A 93 7.97 -1.34 -9.56
C GLY A 93 6.66 -0.61 -9.85
N CYS A 94 5.94 -0.13 -8.84
CA CYS A 94 4.77 0.73 -9.05
C CYS A 94 5.24 2.13 -9.46
N GLU A 95 4.80 2.59 -10.63
CA GLU A 95 5.06 3.93 -11.13
C GLU A 95 3.86 4.82 -10.79
N GLY A 96 4.07 5.88 -10.00
CA GLY A 96 3.00 6.78 -9.59
C GLY A 96 3.51 7.97 -8.77
N GLU A 97 2.64 8.95 -8.56
CA GLU A 97 2.93 10.11 -7.72
C GLU A 97 3.00 9.74 -6.23
N PRO A 98 3.80 10.43 -5.40
CA PRO A 98 3.81 10.22 -3.95
C PRO A 98 2.41 10.25 -3.34
N GLN A 99 2.10 9.31 -2.45
CA GLN A 99 0.77 9.13 -1.87
C GLN A 99 0.77 9.39 -0.36
N ASN A 100 -0.31 9.99 0.15
CA ASN A 100 -0.51 10.09 1.58
C ASN A 100 -0.94 8.73 2.12
N SER A 101 -0.06 8.08 2.86
CA SER A 101 -0.33 6.76 3.43
C SER A 101 -1.50 6.74 4.43
N SER A 102 -1.89 7.85 5.04
CA SER A 102 -3.02 7.90 5.98
C SER A 102 -4.38 7.93 5.27
N THR A 103 -4.42 8.49 4.06
CA THR A 103 -5.62 8.66 3.23
C THR A 103 -5.28 8.34 1.77
N PRO A 104 -5.01 7.07 1.44
CA PRO A 104 -4.47 6.71 0.13
C PRO A 104 -5.47 6.87 -1.00
N VAL A 105 -6.75 6.61 -0.75
CA VAL A 105 -7.83 6.61 -1.74
C VAL A 105 -9.11 7.14 -1.11
N ASP A 106 -10.02 7.68 -1.92
CA ASP A 106 -11.31 8.15 -1.43
C ASP A 106 -12.12 7.02 -0.80
N GLY A 107 -12.66 7.27 0.40
CA GLY A 107 -13.53 6.32 1.10
C GLY A 107 -12.81 5.22 1.91
N ALA A 108 -11.48 5.20 1.96
CA ALA A 108 -10.74 4.28 2.82
C ALA A 108 -9.58 4.99 3.55
N THR A 109 -9.50 4.79 4.86
CA THR A 109 -8.37 5.27 5.66
C THR A 109 -7.34 4.18 5.87
N CYS A 110 -6.09 4.56 6.17
CA CYS A 110 -5.05 3.62 6.58
C CYS A 110 -5.49 2.65 7.69
N GLU A 111 -6.22 3.15 8.69
CA GLU A 111 -6.71 2.32 9.79
C GLU A 111 -7.73 1.30 9.30
N ASP A 112 -8.68 1.72 8.45
CA ASP A 112 -9.69 0.84 7.88
C ASP A 112 -9.04 -0.29 7.07
N LEU A 113 -7.99 0.02 6.30
CA LEU A 113 -7.27 -0.96 5.49
C LEU A 113 -6.53 -1.98 6.36
N LEU A 114 -5.77 -1.52 7.37
CA LEU A 114 -5.02 -2.39 8.27
C LEU A 114 -5.93 -3.25 9.16
N ILE A 115 -7.02 -2.68 9.68
CA ILE A 115 -8.01 -3.42 10.48
C ILE A 115 -8.80 -4.37 9.57
N GLY A 116 -9.13 -3.94 8.35
CA GLY A 116 -9.81 -4.74 7.33
C GLY A 116 -9.05 -6.01 6.97
N ASN A 117 -7.72 -5.92 6.81
CA ASN A 117 -6.85 -7.08 6.59
C ASN A 117 -7.01 -8.17 7.67
N TRP A 118 -7.34 -7.79 8.91
CA TRP A 118 -7.63 -8.75 9.97
C TRP A 118 -9.09 -9.21 9.95
N LYS A 119 -10.05 -8.30 9.83
CA LYS A 119 -11.50 -8.61 9.94
C LYS A 119 -12.04 -9.42 8.76
N ASN A 120 -11.59 -9.11 7.55
CA ASN A 120 -12.14 -9.66 6.32
C ASN A 120 -11.49 -10.99 5.93
N CYS A 121 -10.36 -11.33 6.56
CA CYS A 121 -9.67 -12.59 6.36
C CYS A 121 -10.06 -13.62 7.42
N ASN A 122 -10.87 -14.61 7.03
CA ASN A 122 -11.24 -15.73 7.90
C ASN A 122 -10.13 -16.81 7.91
N ASN A 123 -8.94 -16.45 8.41
CA ASN A 123 -7.73 -17.27 8.37
C ASN A 123 -7.06 -17.38 9.75
N ASN A 124 -7.87 -17.61 10.79
CA ASN A 124 -7.44 -17.69 12.19
C ASN A 124 -6.69 -16.44 12.71
N GLY A 125 -6.86 -15.30 12.05
CA GLY A 125 -6.19 -14.05 12.42
C GLY A 125 -4.81 -13.85 11.81
N ALA A 126 -4.40 -14.70 10.85
CA ALA A 126 -3.15 -14.52 10.09
C ALA A 126 -3.12 -13.21 9.30
N GLY A 127 -4.28 -12.59 9.05
CA GLY A 127 -4.39 -11.28 8.44
C GLY A 127 -4.18 -11.31 6.94
N GLY A 128 -3.63 -10.25 6.38
CA GLY A 128 -3.54 -10.09 4.95
C GLY A 128 -2.97 -8.75 4.56
N TRP A 129 -3.12 -8.43 3.29
CA TRP A 129 -2.76 -7.15 2.73
C TRP A 129 -3.77 -6.66 1.69
N ILE A 130 -3.75 -5.36 1.46
CA ILE A 130 -4.53 -4.69 0.43
C ILE A 130 -3.71 -3.54 -0.14
N ASP A 131 -3.83 -3.34 -1.45
CA ASP A 131 -3.16 -2.26 -2.16
C ASP A 131 -4.16 -1.11 -2.36
N ALA A 132 -3.69 0.12 -2.17
CA ALA A 132 -4.45 1.34 -2.43
C ALA A 132 -3.53 2.27 -3.24
N GLY A 133 -3.79 2.37 -4.54
CA GLY A 133 -2.84 2.97 -5.48
C GLY A 133 -1.51 2.19 -5.50
N CYS A 134 -0.41 2.88 -5.21
CA CYS A 134 0.93 2.28 -5.14
C CYS A 134 1.36 1.91 -3.71
N VAL A 135 0.47 2.02 -2.73
CA VAL A 135 0.77 1.74 -1.33
C VAL A 135 0.10 0.45 -0.88
N ARG A 136 0.90 -0.48 -0.34
CA ARG A 136 0.45 -1.72 0.27
C ARG A 136 0.32 -1.58 1.77
N TYR A 137 -0.83 -1.99 2.30
CA TYR A 137 -1.13 -2.06 3.73
C TYR A 137 -1.18 -3.52 4.14
N THR A 138 -0.35 -3.93 5.09
CA THR A 138 -0.22 -5.33 5.52
C THR A 138 -0.37 -5.46 7.02
N PHE A 139 -1.07 -6.50 7.47
CA PHE A 139 -1.09 -6.93 8.86
C PHE A 139 -0.83 -8.43 8.96
N TYR A 140 0.03 -8.83 9.92
CA TYR A 140 0.19 -10.22 10.32
C TYR A 140 0.58 -10.37 11.80
N PRO A 141 0.14 -11.45 12.47
CA PRO A 141 0.59 -11.80 13.81
C PRO A 141 1.97 -12.47 13.80
N SER A 142 2.61 -12.52 14.95
CA SER A 142 3.90 -13.21 15.17
C SER A 142 3.95 -13.85 16.56
N VAL A 143 4.78 -14.87 16.72
CA VAL A 143 4.96 -15.62 17.96
C VAL A 143 6.01 -15.02 18.89
#